data_AF-A0A396YWZ9-F1
#
_entry.id   AF-A0A396YWZ9-F1
#
_cell.length_a   1.000
_cell.length_b   1.000
_cell.length_c   1.000
_cell.angle_alpha   90.00
_cell.angle_beta   90.00
_cell.angle_gamma   90.00
#
_symmetry.space_group_name_H-M   'P 1'
#
loop_
_entity.id
_entity.type
_entity.pdbx_description
1 polymer ?
#
loop_
_entity_poly.entity_id
_entity_poly.type
_entity_poly.pdbx_seq_one_letter_code
_entity_poly.pdbx_strand_id
1 'polypeptide(L)'
;MLNAEKQIILTNIQYQKEAESDQPNFILSSLHIDSRGTMKKRTAILTLSMFLAYILIGNFLHRFAFAEAEPDLSFYPAKGEMIENRFANEKIVFVTPGRDTNGKYSENDLYLQAKGAVPKPHRHADLEETFTILKGNLSLIKGDKKYDLKEGDSITVPKGEAHHPENKSDALVIVRVRATPAGKHDLMLAQVHGFFTEKETPRGKVEWILQAMLYSVYYETYMAELPIGFQKFLSFLISPVARLLGYKSWYPEYSLKWKQSAE
;
A
#
# COMPACT_ATOMS: atom_id res chain seq x y z
N MET A 1 -23.83 19.08 61.43
CA MET A 1 -23.14 18.79 60.16
C MET A 1 -22.87 17.31 59.91
N LEU A 2 -22.77 16.44 60.94
CA LEU A 2 -22.49 14.99 60.77
C LEU A 2 -23.62 14.15 60.12
N ASN A 3 -24.85 14.68 59.97
CA ASN A 3 -26.01 13.91 59.48
C ASN A 3 -26.23 14.02 57.96
N ALA A 4 -25.79 15.11 57.32
CA ALA A 4 -25.96 15.32 55.88
C ALA A 4 -24.93 14.52 55.06
N GLU A 5 -23.68 14.43 55.52
CA GLU A 5 -22.63 13.65 54.86
C GLU A 5 -22.92 12.14 54.91
N LYS A 6 -23.50 11.65 56.00
CA LYS A 6 -23.87 10.23 56.15
C LYS A 6 -25.00 9.82 55.20
N GLN A 7 -25.89 10.75 54.88
CA GLN A 7 -27.02 10.52 53.98
C GLN A 7 -26.57 10.52 52.51
N ILE A 8 -25.63 11.40 52.14
CA ILE A 8 -25.01 11.42 50.79
C ILE A 8 -24.20 10.16 50.51
N ILE A 9 -23.46 9.63 51.49
CA ILE A 9 -22.69 8.39 51.35
C ILE A 9 -23.61 7.18 51.16
N LEU A 10 -24.72 7.10 51.88
CA LEU A 10 -25.68 6.00 51.74
C LEU A 10 -26.43 6.04 50.41
N THR A 11 -26.77 7.23 49.91
CA THR A 11 -27.38 7.40 48.57
C THR A 11 -26.41 7.00 47.46
N ASN A 12 -25.13 7.32 47.56
CA ASN A 12 -24.11 6.92 46.57
C ASN A 12 -23.84 5.40 46.56
N ILE A 13 -23.89 4.74 47.72
CA ILE A 13 -23.72 3.27 47.80
C ILE A 13 -24.92 2.54 47.19
N GLN A 14 -26.13 3.09 47.33
CA GLN A 14 -27.33 2.51 46.73
C GLN A 14 -27.36 2.70 45.20
N TYR A 15 -26.92 3.87 44.71
CA TYR A 15 -26.83 4.15 43.27
C TYR A 15 -25.77 3.29 42.57
N GLN A 16 -24.66 2.95 43.24
CA GLN A 16 -23.67 2.00 42.70
C GLN A 16 -24.18 0.55 42.65
N LYS A 17 -24.99 0.14 43.63
CA LYS A 17 -25.59 -1.21 43.64
C LYS A 17 -26.65 -1.41 42.56
N GLU A 18 -27.45 -0.38 42.25
CA GLU A 18 -28.45 -0.45 41.17
C GLU A 18 -27.79 -0.37 39.78
N ALA A 19 -26.70 0.39 39.63
CA ALA A 19 -25.93 0.45 38.38
C ALA A 19 -25.16 -0.85 38.05
N GLU A 20 -24.81 -1.67 39.05
CA GLU A 20 -24.22 -2.99 38.86
C GLU A 20 -25.25 -4.08 38.50
N SER A 21 -26.53 -3.89 38.84
CA SER A 21 -27.58 -4.90 38.56
C SER A 21 -28.20 -4.84 37.17
N ASP A 22 -27.97 -3.76 36.42
CA ASP A 22 -28.67 -3.47 35.15
C ASP A 22 -27.74 -3.35 33.93
N GLN A 23 -26.54 -3.92 34.00
CA GLN A 23 -25.71 -4.11 32.82
C GLN A 23 -26.30 -5.25 31.98
N PRO A 24 -26.71 -5.01 30.71
CA PRO A 24 -27.14 -6.09 29.83
C PRO A 24 -25.98 -7.08 29.71
N ASN A 25 -26.24 -8.35 30.01
CA ASN A 25 -25.34 -9.47 29.76
C ASN A 25 -25.02 -9.57 28.26
N PHE A 26 -24.14 -8.71 27.76
CA PHE A 26 -23.43 -8.95 26.52
C PHE A 26 -22.51 -10.13 26.78
N ILE A 27 -22.83 -11.25 26.12
CA ILE A 27 -22.08 -12.49 26.17
C ILE A 27 -20.65 -12.21 25.68
N LEU A 28 -19.76 -11.92 26.63
CA LEU A 28 -18.31 -12.04 26.52
C LEU A 28 -17.81 -12.97 27.63
N SER A 29 -18.46 -14.12 27.77
CA SER A 29 -18.01 -15.19 28.68
C SER A 29 -17.54 -16.41 27.88
N SER A 30 -16.32 -16.40 27.34
CA SER A 30 -15.60 -17.67 27.07
C SER A 30 -14.09 -17.58 26.78
N LEU A 31 -13.35 -16.63 27.36
CA LEU A 31 -11.90 -16.79 27.51
C LEU A 31 -11.56 -17.01 29.00
N HIS A 32 -12.04 -18.14 29.52
CA HIS A 32 -11.62 -18.62 30.84
C HIS A 32 -10.20 -19.21 30.68
N ILE A 33 -9.19 -18.35 30.88
CA ILE A 33 -7.80 -18.75 31.01
C ILE A 33 -7.66 -19.34 32.42
N ASP A 34 -7.38 -20.65 32.51
CA ASP A 34 -6.98 -21.31 33.76
C ASP A 34 -5.82 -20.52 34.41
N SER A 35 -5.74 -20.48 35.74
CA SER A 35 -4.58 -20.05 36.55
C SER A 35 -3.18 -20.48 36.03
N ARG A 36 -3.11 -21.48 35.14
CA ARG A 36 -1.92 -22.00 34.46
C ARG A 36 -1.69 -21.45 33.04
N GLY A 37 -2.49 -20.50 32.57
CA GLY A 37 -2.36 -19.91 31.23
C GLY A 37 -2.82 -20.80 30.07
N THR A 38 -3.42 -21.97 30.34
CA THR A 38 -3.78 -22.95 29.31
C THR A 38 -5.20 -22.74 28.78
N MET A 39 -5.33 -22.52 27.48
CA MET A 39 -6.63 -22.40 26.81
C MET A 39 -7.35 -23.76 26.80
N LYS A 40 -8.65 -23.79 27.14
CA LYS A 40 -9.45 -25.01 27.05
C LYS A 40 -9.46 -25.53 25.61
N LYS A 41 -9.21 -26.84 25.41
CA LYS A 41 -9.12 -27.49 24.09
C LYS A 41 -10.28 -27.13 23.14
N ARG A 42 -11.51 -27.02 23.66
CA ARG A 42 -12.69 -26.60 22.87
C ARG A 42 -12.58 -25.16 22.35
N THR A 43 -12.16 -24.22 23.19
CA THR A 43 -11.92 -22.82 22.80
C THR A 43 -10.82 -22.73 21.75
N ALA A 44 -9.72 -23.49 21.92
CA ALA A 44 -8.63 -23.53 20.93
C ALA A 44 -9.10 -24.02 19.55
N ILE A 45 -9.90 -25.10 19.53
CA ILE A 45 -10.48 -25.66 18.29
C ILE A 45 -11.42 -24.64 17.62
N LEU A 46 -12.29 -23.98 18.38
CA LEU A 46 -13.20 -22.96 17.83
C LEU A 46 -12.43 -21.78 17.23
N THR A 47 -11.45 -21.23 17.95
CA THR A 47 -10.63 -20.11 17.45
C THR A 47 -9.90 -20.48 16.17
N LEU A 48 -9.29 -21.67 16.12
CA LEU A 48 -8.61 -22.16 14.91
C LEU A 48 -9.58 -22.37 13.75
N SER A 49 -10.78 -22.88 14.04
CA SER A 49 -11.81 -23.13 13.02
C SER A 49 -12.33 -21.82 12.44
N MET A 50 -12.56 -20.80 13.28
CA MET A 50 -12.94 -19.46 12.83
C MET A 50 -11.84 -18.81 11.99
N PHE A 51 -10.58 -18.94 12.40
CA PHE A 51 -9.44 -18.42 11.65
C PHE A 51 -9.30 -19.10 10.28
N LEU A 52 -9.46 -20.43 10.23
CA LEU A 52 -9.43 -21.16 8.97
C LEU A 52 -10.61 -20.80 8.07
N ALA A 53 -11.82 -20.70 8.64
CA ALA A 53 -13.00 -20.25 7.91
C ALA A 53 -12.81 -18.84 7.35
N TYR A 54 -12.25 -17.91 8.13
CA TYR A 54 -11.88 -16.57 7.66
C TYR A 54 -10.93 -16.64 6.45
N ILE A 55 -9.85 -17.42 6.54
CA ILE A 55 -8.88 -17.54 5.45
C ILE A 55 -9.55 -18.08 4.20
N LEU A 56 -10.28 -19.20 4.31
CA LEU A 56 -10.85 -19.91 3.17
C LEU A 56 -12.02 -19.12 2.55
N ILE A 57 -13.01 -18.75 3.35
CA ILE A 57 -14.20 -18.03 2.88
C ILE A 57 -13.79 -16.63 2.44
N GLY A 58 -12.97 -15.92 3.22
CA GLY A 58 -12.51 -14.58 2.87
C GLY A 58 -11.79 -14.57 1.52
N ASN A 59 -10.81 -15.45 1.32
CA ASN A 59 -10.11 -15.54 0.03
C ASN A 59 -11.01 -16.01 -1.10
N PHE A 60 -11.95 -16.93 -0.84
CA PHE A 60 -12.93 -17.33 -1.85
C PHE A 60 -13.79 -16.12 -2.30
N LEU A 61 -14.32 -15.37 -1.33
CA LEU A 61 -15.20 -14.25 -1.60
C LEU A 61 -14.49 -13.16 -2.39
N HIS A 62 -13.33 -12.67 -1.95
CA HIS A 62 -12.71 -11.53 -2.63
C HIS A 62 -12.06 -11.87 -3.98
N ARG A 63 -11.62 -13.13 -4.16
CA ARG A 63 -10.98 -13.55 -5.42
C ARG A 63 -11.95 -14.08 -6.47
N PHE A 64 -13.10 -14.61 -6.06
CA PHE A 64 -14.04 -15.28 -6.97
C PHE A 64 -15.44 -14.67 -6.92
N ALA A 65 -16.07 -14.56 -5.75
CA ALA A 65 -17.45 -14.05 -5.66
C ALA A 65 -17.53 -12.54 -5.93
N PHE A 66 -16.51 -11.79 -5.52
CA PHE A 66 -16.37 -10.35 -5.64
C PHE A 66 -15.03 -9.98 -6.28
N ALA A 67 -14.64 -10.77 -7.29
CA ALA A 67 -13.43 -10.54 -8.07
C ALA A 67 -13.45 -9.13 -8.69
N GLU A 68 -12.29 -8.48 -8.71
CA GLU A 68 -12.14 -7.18 -9.37
C GLU A 68 -12.04 -7.39 -10.88
N ALA A 69 -12.80 -6.60 -11.65
CA ALA A 69 -12.62 -6.55 -13.09
C ALA A 69 -11.24 -5.96 -13.40
N GLU A 70 -10.57 -6.48 -14.41
CA GLU A 70 -9.35 -5.84 -14.92
C GLU A 70 -9.71 -4.49 -15.56
N PRO A 71 -8.91 -3.44 -15.34
CA PRO A 71 -9.15 -2.13 -15.93
C PRO A 71 -8.96 -2.17 -17.43
N ASP A 72 -9.84 -1.48 -18.15
CA ASP A 72 -9.67 -1.21 -19.57
C ASP A 72 -8.39 -0.37 -19.83
N LEU A 73 -7.81 -0.50 -21.02
CA LEU A 73 -6.63 0.26 -21.43
C LEU A 73 -6.84 1.78 -21.38
N SER A 74 -8.09 2.26 -21.46
CA SER A 74 -8.40 3.67 -21.26
C SER A 74 -8.06 4.16 -19.84
N PHE A 75 -7.97 3.31 -18.83
CA PHE A 75 -7.54 3.71 -17.48
C PHE A 75 -6.02 3.71 -17.28
N TYR A 76 -5.26 3.26 -18.28
CA TYR A 76 -3.81 3.39 -18.29
C TYR A 76 -3.42 4.79 -18.78
N PRO A 77 -2.36 5.39 -18.19
CA PRO A 77 -1.87 6.68 -18.64
C PRO A 77 -1.60 6.72 -20.14
N ALA A 78 -2.03 7.81 -20.78
CA ALA A 78 -1.76 8.08 -22.18
C ALA A 78 -0.47 8.91 -22.34
N LYS A 79 0.06 8.95 -23.56
CA LYS A 79 1.23 9.77 -23.88
C LYS A 79 0.96 11.25 -23.57
N GLY A 80 1.89 11.87 -22.85
CA GLY A 80 1.81 13.27 -22.43
C GLY A 80 1.04 13.49 -21.11
N GLU A 81 0.29 12.51 -20.61
CA GLU A 81 -0.34 12.63 -19.29
C GLU A 81 0.74 12.71 -18.20
N MET A 82 0.39 13.39 -17.10
CA MET A 82 1.33 13.64 -16.01
C MET A 82 0.74 13.36 -14.64
N ILE A 83 1.57 12.75 -13.80
CA ILE A 83 1.33 12.54 -12.39
C ILE A 83 2.17 13.53 -11.62
N GLU A 84 1.58 14.20 -10.63
CA GLU A 84 2.30 15.05 -9.69
C GLU A 84 2.00 14.60 -8.25
N ASN A 85 3.07 14.34 -7.49
CA ASN A 85 2.97 13.88 -6.12
C ASN A 85 3.66 14.86 -5.17
N ARG A 86 2.85 15.76 -4.60
CA ARG A 86 3.27 16.80 -3.65
C ARG A 86 4.00 16.27 -2.40
N PHE A 87 3.73 15.04 -1.98
CA PHE A 87 4.38 14.47 -0.79
C PHE A 87 5.79 13.96 -1.09
N ALA A 88 6.08 13.72 -2.36
CA ALA A 88 7.34 13.20 -2.85
C ALA A 88 8.18 14.26 -3.58
N ASN A 89 7.60 15.42 -3.87
CA ASN A 89 8.17 16.45 -4.74
C ASN A 89 8.65 15.87 -6.08
N GLU A 90 7.79 15.07 -6.71
CA GLU A 90 8.07 14.44 -8.00
C GLU A 90 6.95 14.73 -9.01
N LYS A 91 7.34 14.69 -10.28
CA LYS A 91 6.43 14.66 -11.41
C LYS A 91 6.84 13.56 -12.36
N ILE A 92 5.88 12.79 -12.87
CA ILE A 92 6.09 11.75 -13.88
C ILE A 92 5.35 12.17 -15.14
N VAL A 93 6.02 12.15 -16.28
CA VAL A 93 5.42 12.42 -17.60
C VAL A 93 5.54 11.19 -18.47
N PHE A 94 4.43 10.67 -18.99
CA PHE A 94 4.46 9.46 -19.82
C PHE A 94 4.89 9.80 -21.25
N VAL A 95 6.03 9.25 -21.68
CA VAL A 95 6.65 9.54 -22.99
C VAL A 95 6.23 8.49 -24.02
N THR A 96 6.30 7.22 -23.64
CA THR A 96 5.88 6.08 -24.45
C THR A 96 5.18 5.07 -23.54
N PRO A 97 3.88 5.23 -23.27
CA PRO A 97 3.14 4.30 -22.42
C PRO A 97 3.11 2.88 -23.00
N GLY A 98 2.96 1.87 -22.14
CA GLY A 98 2.91 0.46 -22.53
C GLY A 98 1.77 0.11 -23.49
N ARG A 99 0.64 0.84 -23.40
CA ARG A 99 -0.48 0.72 -24.35
C ARG A 99 -0.09 1.06 -25.79
N ASP A 100 0.91 1.91 -25.98
CA ASP A 100 1.37 2.32 -27.31
C ASP A 100 2.46 1.39 -27.87
N THR A 101 2.98 0.47 -27.05
CA THR A 101 4.02 -0.51 -27.44
C THR A 101 3.52 -1.95 -27.48
N ASN A 102 2.20 -2.16 -27.37
CA ASN A 102 1.59 -3.48 -27.16
C ASN A 102 2.22 -4.21 -25.96
N GLY A 103 2.53 -3.49 -24.88
CA GLY A 103 3.07 -4.01 -23.64
C GLY A 103 4.55 -4.39 -23.66
N LYS A 104 5.27 -4.16 -24.77
CA LYS A 104 6.70 -4.53 -24.90
C LYS A 104 7.59 -3.76 -23.92
N TYR A 105 7.32 -2.48 -23.72
CA TYR A 105 7.99 -1.64 -22.73
C TYR A 105 7.16 -0.38 -22.45
N SER A 106 7.38 0.30 -21.34
CA SER A 106 6.87 1.67 -21.15
C SER A 106 7.99 2.61 -20.77
N GLU A 107 7.85 3.90 -21.12
CA GLU A 107 8.79 4.96 -20.78
C GLU A 107 8.10 6.17 -20.19
N ASN A 108 8.67 6.69 -19.12
CA ASN A 108 8.27 7.95 -18.52
C ASN A 108 9.50 8.79 -18.14
N ASP A 109 9.31 10.09 -18.04
CA ASP A 109 10.27 11.01 -17.47
C ASP A 109 9.90 11.31 -16.03
N LEU A 110 10.77 10.90 -15.11
CA LEU A 110 10.72 11.25 -13.70
C LEU A 110 11.48 12.54 -13.46
N TYR A 111 10.76 13.56 -13.02
CA TYR A 111 11.28 14.84 -12.54
C TYR A 111 11.33 14.77 -11.01
N LEU A 112 12.55 14.65 -10.47
CA LEU A 112 12.76 14.52 -9.04
C LEU A 112 13.37 15.82 -8.50
N GLN A 113 12.61 16.57 -7.70
CA GLN A 113 13.08 17.84 -7.13
C GLN A 113 14.25 17.62 -6.18
N ALA A 114 14.92 18.72 -5.81
CA ALA A 114 16.02 18.71 -4.85
C ALA A 114 15.65 17.93 -3.58
N LYS A 115 16.56 17.06 -3.13
CA LYS A 115 16.35 16.15 -1.99
C LYS A 115 15.18 15.18 -2.11
N GLY A 116 14.58 15.02 -3.29
CA GLY A 116 13.54 14.03 -3.54
C GLY A 116 14.10 12.60 -3.46
N ALA A 117 13.36 11.69 -2.83
CA ALA A 117 13.70 10.27 -2.75
C ALA A 117 12.42 9.46 -2.84
N VAL A 118 12.18 8.87 -4.01
CA VAL A 118 10.94 8.15 -4.31
C VAL A 118 11.13 7.28 -5.55
N PRO A 119 10.43 6.13 -5.60
CA PRO A 119 9.66 5.52 -4.51
C PRO A 119 10.57 4.98 -3.39
N LYS A 120 9.99 4.58 -2.25
CA LYS A 120 10.72 3.86 -1.18
C LYS A 120 11.46 2.63 -1.75
N PRO A 121 12.51 2.12 -1.08
CA PRO A 121 13.22 0.92 -1.51
C PRO A 121 12.26 -0.23 -1.84
N HIS A 122 12.30 -0.68 -3.10
CA HIS A 122 11.35 -1.66 -3.63
C HIS A 122 12.02 -2.54 -4.69
N ARG A 123 11.28 -3.54 -5.18
CA ARG A 123 11.68 -4.45 -6.24
C ARG A 123 10.46 -4.86 -7.06
N HIS A 124 10.66 -5.07 -8.36
CA HIS A 124 9.63 -5.63 -9.24
C HIS A 124 9.92 -7.10 -9.53
N ALA A 125 8.94 -7.98 -9.42
CA ALA A 125 9.13 -9.40 -9.66
C ALA A 125 9.01 -9.78 -11.14
N ASP A 126 8.38 -8.94 -11.96
CA ASP A 126 7.98 -9.26 -13.34
C ASP A 126 8.62 -8.37 -14.42
N LEU A 127 9.21 -7.23 -14.04
CA LEU A 127 9.85 -6.27 -14.95
C LEU A 127 11.23 -5.82 -14.49
N GLU A 128 12.07 -5.44 -15.46
CA GLU A 128 13.31 -4.70 -15.22
C GLU A 128 13.09 -3.22 -15.49
N GLU A 129 13.87 -2.38 -14.83
CA GLU A 129 13.83 -0.93 -15.04
C GLU A 129 15.19 -0.41 -15.51
N THR A 130 15.18 0.41 -16.55
CA THR A 130 16.37 1.12 -17.02
C THR A 130 16.23 2.60 -16.73
N PHE A 131 17.18 3.16 -16.00
CA PHE A 131 17.27 4.58 -15.64
C PHE A 131 18.32 5.24 -16.52
N THR A 132 17.92 6.20 -17.35
CA THR A 132 18.81 7.02 -18.17
C THR A 132 18.73 8.47 -17.72
N ILE A 133 19.85 9.06 -17.31
CA ILE A 133 19.86 10.42 -16.75
C ILE A 133 19.82 11.43 -17.89
N LEU A 134 18.73 12.19 -17.97
CA LEU A 134 18.55 13.23 -18.98
C LEU A 134 19.09 14.59 -18.51
N LYS A 135 19.08 14.84 -17.21
CA LYS A 135 19.60 16.07 -16.59
C LYS A 135 19.94 15.86 -15.13
N GLY A 136 21.07 16.42 -14.68
CA GLY A 136 21.47 16.42 -13.28
C GLY A 136 22.20 15.14 -12.86
N ASN A 137 22.19 14.83 -11.56
CA ASN A 137 22.88 13.67 -10.99
C ASN A 137 21.94 12.85 -10.10
N LEU A 138 21.77 11.57 -10.40
CA LEU A 138 20.95 10.65 -9.61
C LEU A 138 21.83 9.70 -8.80
N SER A 139 21.47 9.49 -7.54
CA SER A 139 22.03 8.42 -6.72
C SER A 139 21.08 7.22 -6.78
N LEU A 140 21.53 6.08 -7.32
CA LEU A 140 20.75 4.85 -7.35
C LEU A 140 21.39 3.81 -6.44
N ILE A 141 20.66 3.37 -5.42
CA ILE A 141 21.02 2.17 -4.67
C ILE A 141 20.41 0.98 -5.42
N LYS A 142 21.22 -0.01 -5.76
CA LYS A 142 20.80 -1.27 -6.41
C LYS A 142 21.45 -2.44 -5.66
N GLY A 143 20.62 -3.27 -5.03
CA GLY A 143 21.07 -4.23 -4.02
C GLY A 143 21.83 -3.52 -2.91
N ASP A 144 23.04 -3.99 -2.62
CA ASP A 144 23.92 -3.40 -1.60
C ASP A 144 24.89 -2.34 -2.18
N LYS A 145 24.76 -2.00 -3.46
CA LYS A 145 25.69 -1.11 -4.17
C LYS A 145 25.04 0.23 -4.47
N LYS A 146 25.83 1.29 -4.30
CA LYS A 146 25.45 2.65 -4.65
C LYS A 146 26.10 3.06 -5.98
N TYR A 147 25.31 3.65 -6.86
CA TYR A 147 25.73 4.17 -8.15
C TYR A 147 25.38 5.66 -8.21
N ASP A 148 26.37 6.52 -8.44
CA ASP A 148 26.14 7.94 -8.66
C ASP A 148 26.25 8.21 -10.17
N LEU A 149 25.09 8.48 -10.79
CA LEU A 149 24.90 8.59 -12.23
C LEU A 149 24.79 10.07 -12.63
N LYS A 150 25.46 10.45 -13.71
CA LYS A 150 25.45 11.81 -14.27
C LYS A 150 24.66 11.82 -15.58
N GLU A 151 24.39 13.02 -16.09
CA GLU A 151 23.76 13.21 -17.40
C GLU A 151 24.43 12.36 -18.50
N GLY A 152 23.61 11.60 -19.24
CA GLY A 152 24.05 10.64 -20.25
C GLY A 152 24.30 9.22 -19.73
N ASP A 153 24.50 9.03 -18.43
CA ASP A 153 24.67 7.69 -17.85
C ASP A 153 23.36 6.90 -17.89
N SER A 154 23.48 5.57 -17.98
CA SER A 154 22.35 4.65 -17.94
C SER A 154 22.66 3.40 -17.13
N ILE A 155 21.69 2.91 -16.38
CA ILE A 155 21.80 1.66 -15.62
C ILE A 155 20.49 0.88 -15.63
N THR A 156 20.59 -0.43 -15.77
CA THR A 156 19.45 -1.35 -15.68
C THR A 156 19.43 -2.05 -14.32
N VAL A 157 18.26 -2.08 -13.71
CA VAL A 157 17.90 -2.85 -12.52
C VAL A 157 17.15 -4.11 -12.98
N PRO A 158 17.75 -5.30 -12.84
CA PRO A 158 17.10 -6.54 -13.23
C PRO A 158 15.86 -6.86 -12.41
N LYS A 159 14.99 -7.72 -12.95
CA LYS A 159 13.85 -8.32 -12.24
C LYS A 159 14.28 -8.90 -10.88
N GLY A 160 13.52 -8.58 -9.85
CA GLY A 160 13.71 -9.06 -8.48
C GLY A 160 14.77 -8.31 -7.67
N GLU A 161 15.55 -7.43 -8.31
CA GLU A 161 16.60 -6.67 -7.65
C GLU A 161 16.01 -5.46 -6.92
N ALA A 162 16.40 -5.30 -5.65
CA ALA A 162 16.01 -4.15 -4.86
C ALA A 162 16.69 -2.89 -5.37
N HIS A 163 15.96 -1.78 -5.44
CA HIS A 163 16.56 -0.51 -5.80
C HIS A 163 15.84 0.69 -5.17
N HIS A 164 16.54 1.83 -5.15
CA HIS A 164 16.08 3.09 -4.56
C HIS A 164 16.75 4.29 -5.27
N PRO A 165 16.03 4.99 -6.17
CA PRO A 165 16.52 6.21 -6.80
C PRO A 165 16.35 7.42 -5.87
N GLU A 166 17.41 8.21 -5.72
CA GLU A 166 17.47 9.36 -4.80
C GLU A 166 18.14 10.55 -5.50
N ASN A 167 17.51 11.73 -5.42
CA ASN A 167 18.14 12.99 -5.75
C ASN A 167 18.78 13.59 -4.50
N LYS A 168 20.09 13.38 -4.31
CA LYS A 168 20.85 13.96 -3.19
C LYS A 168 21.29 15.41 -3.44
N SER A 169 21.11 15.92 -4.64
CA SER A 169 21.55 17.26 -5.03
C SER A 169 20.56 18.35 -4.59
N ASP A 170 20.99 19.60 -4.73
CA ASP A 170 20.16 20.80 -4.51
C ASP A 170 19.49 21.28 -5.80
N ALA A 171 19.54 20.48 -6.88
CA ALA A 171 19.00 20.80 -8.18
C ALA A 171 18.00 19.72 -8.64
N LEU A 172 17.14 20.07 -9.60
CA LEU A 172 16.25 19.13 -10.27
C LEU A 172 17.05 18.06 -11.02
N VAL A 173 16.61 16.81 -10.92
CA VAL A 173 17.08 15.68 -11.73
C VAL A 173 15.94 15.23 -12.66
N ILE A 174 16.27 14.94 -13.91
CA ILE A 174 15.32 14.38 -14.89
C ILE A 174 15.88 13.04 -15.35
N VAL A 175 15.07 11.99 -15.20
CA VAL A 175 15.46 10.61 -15.51
C VAL A 175 14.42 10.00 -16.43
N ARG A 176 14.85 9.41 -17.55
CA ARG A 176 13.99 8.50 -18.29
C ARG A 176 14.01 7.14 -17.61
N VAL A 177 12.83 6.66 -17.23
CA VAL A 177 12.64 5.33 -16.67
C VAL A 177 11.93 4.47 -17.70
N ARG A 178 12.54 3.34 -18.07
CA ARG A 178 11.95 2.34 -18.96
C ARG A 178 11.66 1.05 -18.20
N ALA A 179 10.40 0.62 -18.17
CA ALA A 179 10.00 -0.68 -17.64
C ALA A 179 9.86 -1.71 -18.77
N THR A 180 10.46 -2.90 -18.61
CA THR A 180 10.42 -3.98 -19.63
C THR A 180 10.14 -5.36 -19.00
N PRO A 181 9.07 -6.08 -19.41
CA PRO A 181 7.95 -5.58 -20.22
C PRO A 181 7.20 -4.45 -19.50
N ALA A 182 6.28 -3.76 -20.19
CA ALA A 182 5.50 -2.68 -19.57
C ALA A 182 4.61 -3.18 -18.43
N GLY A 183 4.05 -4.39 -18.60
CA GLY A 183 3.15 -5.00 -17.62
C GLY A 183 2.03 -4.05 -17.18
N LYS A 184 1.82 -3.96 -15.86
CA LYS A 184 0.89 -3.00 -15.23
C LYS A 184 1.59 -1.75 -14.69
N HIS A 185 2.84 -1.49 -15.09
CA HIS A 185 3.67 -0.45 -14.48
C HIS A 185 3.05 0.94 -14.55
N ASP A 186 2.57 1.36 -15.72
CA ASP A 186 1.99 2.70 -15.89
C ASP A 186 0.73 2.88 -15.03
N LEU A 187 -0.11 1.84 -14.96
CA LEU A 187 -1.28 1.83 -14.08
C LEU A 187 -0.86 1.86 -12.61
N MET A 188 0.17 1.09 -12.21
CA MET A 188 0.68 1.06 -10.85
C MET A 188 1.10 2.47 -10.39
N LEU A 189 1.84 3.20 -11.24
CA LEU A 189 2.21 4.59 -10.95
C LEU A 189 0.96 5.46 -10.72
N ALA A 190 -0.01 5.43 -11.64
CA ALA A 190 -1.25 6.20 -11.50
C ALA A 190 -2.00 5.91 -10.19
N GLN A 191 -2.05 4.64 -9.79
CA GLN A 191 -2.84 4.14 -8.67
C GLN A 191 -2.14 4.34 -7.32
N VAL A 192 -0.82 4.17 -7.27
CA VAL A 192 -0.01 4.45 -6.08
C VAL A 192 0.01 5.95 -5.78
N HIS A 193 0.28 6.79 -6.79
CA HIS A 193 0.27 8.23 -6.59
C HIS A 193 -1.13 8.76 -6.35
N GLY A 194 -2.16 8.21 -7.01
CA GLY A 194 -3.57 8.54 -6.75
C GLY A 194 -3.94 8.27 -5.30
N PHE A 195 -3.56 7.10 -4.77
CA PHE A 195 -3.75 6.77 -3.35
C PHE A 195 -3.03 7.75 -2.43
N PHE A 196 -1.75 8.04 -2.64
CA PHE A 196 -1.04 8.94 -1.73
C PHE A 196 -1.57 10.38 -1.76
N THR A 197 -2.15 10.81 -2.88
CA THR A 197 -2.59 12.20 -3.09
C THR A 197 -4.11 12.39 -3.07
N GLU A 198 -4.90 11.35 -2.77
CA GLU A 198 -6.36 11.45 -2.59
C GLU A 198 -6.71 12.40 -1.43
N LYS A 199 -5.93 12.34 -0.35
CA LYS A 199 -6.12 13.14 0.87
C LYS A 199 -5.11 14.26 0.95
N GLU A 200 -5.52 15.41 1.48
CA GLU A 200 -4.62 16.55 1.74
C GLU A 200 -3.53 16.25 2.78
N THR A 201 -3.77 15.26 3.65
CA THR A 201 -2.81 14.80 4.65
C THR A 201 -2.16 13.47 4.23
N PRO A 202 -0.93 13.19 4.69
CA PRO A 202 -0.29 11.89 4.47
C PRO A 202 -1.12 10.72 4.99
N ARG A 203 -1.00 9.56 4.32
CA ARG A 203 -1.69 8.33 4.70
C ARG A 203 -1.19 7.77 6.02
N GLY A 204 -2.10 7.21 6.81
CA GLY A 204 -1.77 6.48 8.02
C GLY A 204 -1.10 5.14 7.73
N LYS A 205 -0.34 4.61 8.70
CA LYS A 205 0.35 3.31 8.55
C LYS A 205 -0.63 2.16 8.27
N VAL A 206 -1.79 2.15 8.92
CA VAL A 206 -2.80 1.10 8.74
C VAL A 206 -3.41 1.16 7.34
N GLU A 207 -3.80 2.34 6.86
CA GLU A 207 -4.32 2.53 5.51
C GLU A 207 -3.32 2.08 4.46
N TRP A 208 -2.05 2.46 4.65
CA TRP A 208 -0.96 2.03 3.78
C TRP A 208 -0.80 0.51 3.76
N ILE A 209 -0.79 -0.16 4.92
CA ILE A 209 -0.65 -1.62 4.98
C ILE A 209 -1.82 -2.29 4.25
N LEU A 210 -3.07 -1.86 4.50
CA LEU A 210 -4.24 -2.43 3.84
C LEU A 210 -4.17 -2.29 2.32
N GLN A 211 -3.81 -1.10 1.83
CA GLN A 211 -3.69 -0.84 0.39
C GLN A 211 -2.50 -1.59 -0.24
N ALA A 212 -1.34 -1.60 0.42
CA ALA A 212 -0.12 -2.25 -0.07
C ALA A 212 -0.32 -3.76 -0.24
N MET A 213 -1.09 -4.42 0.64
CA MET A 213 -1.37 -5.86 0.51
C MET A 213 -2.13 -6.22 -0.76
N LEU A 214 -2.94 -5.31 -1.32
CA LEU A 214 -3.58 -5.49 -2.62
C LEU A 214 -2.66 -5.10 -3.77
N TYR A 215 -1.96 -3.98 -3.65
CA TYR A 215 -1.06 -3.47 -4.69
C TYR A 215 0.12 -4.40 -4.96
N SER A 216 0.77 -4.94 -3.93
CA SER A 216 2.02 -5.70 -4.13
C SER A 216 1.84 -6.94 -5.00
N VAL A 217 0.76 -7.69 -4.79
CA VAL A 217 0.48 -8.88 -5.59
C VAL A 217 -0.09 -8.51 -6.95
N TYR A 218 -0.94 -7.47 -7.02
CA TYR A 218 -1.59 -7.08 -8.27
C TYR A 218 -0.62 -6.43 -9.29
N TYR A 219 0.38 -5.70 -8.80
CA TYR A 219 1.41 -5.03 -9.61
C TYR A 219 2.79 -5.68 -9.54
N GLU A 220 2.89 -6.87 -8.92
CA GLU A 220 4.15 -7.61 -8.72
C GLU A 220 5.31 -6.71 -8.22
N THR A 221 4.99 -5.75 -7.35
CA THR A 221 5.92 -4.74 -6.83
C THR A 221 5.96 -4.78 -5.30
N TYR A 222 7.12 -5.03 -4.74
CA TYR A 222 7.29 -5.43 -3.33
C TYR A 222 8.26 -4.52 -2.60
N MET A 223 8.08 -4.40 -1.28
CA MET A 223 9.06 -3.70 -0.42
C MET A 223 10.41 -4.41 -0.48
N ALA A 224 11.50 -3.67 -0.55
CA ALA A 224 12.84 -4.25 -0.66
C ALA A 224 13.26 -5.05 0.58
N GLU A 225 12.82 -4.65 1.77
CA GLU A 225 13.32 -5.21 3.04
C GLU A 225 12.72 -6.60 3.38
N LEU A 226 11.55 -6.93 2.83
CA LEU A 226 10.83 -8.15 3.17
C LEU A 226 10.93 -9.19 2.04
N PRO A 227 11.10 -10.49 2.36
CA PRO A 227 11.03 -11.54 1.34
C PRO A 227 9.69 -11.53 0.60
N ILE A 228 9.71 -11.68 -0.73
CA ILE A 228 8.49 -11.65 -1.57
C ILE A 228 7.47 -12.70 -1.10
N GLY A 229 7.91 -13.92 -0.81
CA GLY A 229 7.02 -14.99 -0.34
C GLY A 229 6.31 -14.64 0.98
N PHE A 230 6.99 -13.93 1.88
CA PHE A 230 6.40 -13.45 3.12
C PHE A 230 5.37 -12.35 2.87
N GLN A 231 5.66 -11.40 1.96
CA GLN A 231 4.70 -10.38 1.55
C GLN A 231 3.46 -10.99 0.87
N LYS A 232 3.63 -12.01 0.01
CA LYS A 232 2.51 -12.77 -0.60
C LYS A 232 1.69 -13.49 0.46
N PHE A 233 2.32 -14.07 1.48
CA PHE A 233 1.63 -14.69 2.60
C PHE A 233 0.83 -13.66 3.42
N LEU A 234 1.41 -12.50 3.75
CA LEU A 234 0.69 -11.42 4.43
C LEU A 234 -0.48 -10.90 3.59
N SER A 235 -0.28 -10.73 2.28
CA SER A 235 -1.34 -10.34 1.36
C SER A 235 -2.48 -11.36 1.37
N PHE A 236 -2.19 -12.66 1.34
CA PHE A 236 -3.20 -13.72 1.44
C PHE A 236 -4.01 -13.65 2.74
N LEU A 237 -3.38 -13.26 3.85
CA LEU A 237 -4.07 -13.12 5.14
C LEU A 237 -4.87 -11.82 5.25
N ILE A 238 -4.40 -10.71 4.68
CA ILE A 238 -4.93 -9.36 4.96
C ILE A 238 -5.91 -8.88 3.88
N SER A 239 -5.72 -9.29 2.62
CA SER A 239 -6.54 -8.85 1.48
C SER A 239 -8.05 -9.03 1.69
N PRO A 240 -8.56 -10.13 2.29
CA PRO A 240 -10.00 -10.26 2.55
C PRO A 240 -10.57 -9.12 3.40
N VAL A 241 -9.87 -8.71 4.46
CA VAL A 241 -10.28 -7.57 5.31
C VAL A 241 -10.10 -6.25 4.56
N ALA A 242 -9.00 -6.05 3.83
CA ALA A 242 -8.81 -4.85 3.03
C ALA A 242 -9.97 -4.64 2.04
N ARG A 243 -10.35 -5.70 1.31
CA ARG A 243 -11.49 -5.72 0.38
C ARG A 243 -12.81 -5.46 1.10
N LEU A 244 -13.03 -6.06 2.27
CA LEU A 244 -14.23 -5.81 3.08
C LEU A 244 -14.35 -4.35 3.53
N LEU A 245 -13.21 -3.70 3.81
CA LEU A 245 -13.13 -2.28 4.16
C LEU A 245 -13.18 -1.34 2.94
N GLY A 246 -13.41 -1.88 1.74
CA GLY A 246 -13.59 -1.11 0.50
C GLY A 246 -12.30 -0.81 -0.26
N TYR A 247 -11.14 -1.32 0.19
CA TYR A 247 -9.90 -1.18 -0.57
C TYR A 247 -9.94 -2.05 -1.83
N LYS A 248 -9.36 -1.55 -2.92
CA LYS A 248 -9.31 -2.20 -4.23
C LYS A 248 -7.88 -2.28 -4.74
N SER A 249 -7.62 -3.21 -5.65
CA SER A 249 -6.36 -3.27 -6.39
C SER A 249 -6.21 -2.12 -7.37
N TRP A 250 -7.31 -1.48 -7.80
CA TRP A 250 -7.30 -0.25 -8.60
C TRP A 250 -8.62 0.54 -8.46
N TYR A 251 -8.57 1.83 -8.81
CA TYR A 251 -9.65 2.80 -8.71
C TYR A 251 -9.74 3.63 -9.99
N PRO A 252 -10.88 3.65 -10.70
CA PRO A 252 -11.08 4.51 -11.87
C PRO A 252 -10.74 5.98 -11.58
N GLU A 253 -11.09 6.46 -10.39
CA GLU A 253 -10.93 7.84 -9.96
C GLU A 253 -9.46 8.27 -9.93
N TYR A 254 -8.55 7.37 -9.50
CA TYR A 254 -7.12 7.64 -9.48
C TYR A 254 -6.52 7.72 -10.88
N SER A 255 -7.01 6.92 -11.83
CA SER A 255 -6.57 7.02 -13.23
C SER A 255 -7.12 8.30 -13.88
N LEU A 256 -8.39 8.62 -13.67
CA LEU A 256 -9.04 9.80 -14.26
C LEU A 256 -8.45 11.12 -13.74
N LYS A 257 -7.97 11.15 -12.49
CA LYS A 257 -7.29 12.29 -11.87
C LYS A 257 -6.15 12.85 -12.74
N TRP A 258 -5.37 11.97 -13.38
CA TRP A 258 -4.16 12.36 -14.12
C TRP A 258 -4.40 12.71 -15.58
N LYS A 259 -5.64 12.55 -16.06
CA LYS A 259 -6.01 12.91 -17.44
C LYS A 259 -6.29 14.41 -17.58
N GLN A 260 -6.73 15.04 -16.51
CA GLN A 260 -7.16 16.44 -16.50
C GLN A 260 -5.98 17.43 -16.46
N SER A 261 -4.75 16.95 -16.28
CA SER A 261 -3.54 17.76 -16.16
C SER A 261 -2.81 17.99 -17.50
N ALA A 262 -3.37 17.53 -18.62
CA ALA A 262 -2.79 17.64 -19.96
C ALA A 262 -3.37 18.79 -20.81
N GLU A 263 -4.27 19.61 -20.26
CA GLU A 263 -4.77 20.86 -20.85
C GLU A 263 -3.96 22.08 -20.36
#